data_AF-A0AB74CYN9-F1
#
_entry.id   AF-A0AB74CYN9-F1
#
_cell.length_a   1.000
_cell.length_b   1.000
_cell.length_c   1.000
_cell.angle_alpha   90.00
_cell.angle_beta   90.00
_cell.angle_gamma   90.00
#
_symmetry.space_group_name_H-M   'P 1'
#
loop_
_entity.id
_entity.type
_entity.pdbx_description
1 polymer ?
#
loop_
_entity_poly.entity_id
_entity_poly.type
_entity_poly.pdbx_seq_one_letter_code
_entity_poly.pdbx_strand_id
1 'polypeptide(L)'
;MKLENKKVILKKIKRLPDQIENYTICSFKKDRSIKAYTQNTEKGIIYFLNEEGYDTQTFMFTEKKEFHKQMKKLIEKEFPRSHKLYVHQQF
;
A
#
# COMPACT_ATOMS: atom_id res chain seq x y z
N MET A 1 12.05 -8.81 0.85
CA MET A 1 11.63 -7.44 1.22
C MET A 1 12.83 -6.51 1.18
N LYS A 2 12.70 -5.34 0.56
CA LYS A 2 13.75 -4.32 0.45
C LYS A 2 13.46 -3.16 1.40
N LEU A 3 14.47 -2.66 2.11
CA LEU A 3 14.33 -1.48 2.96
C LEU A 3 14.41 -0.21 2.10
N GLU A 4 13.39 0.63 2.15
CA GLU A 4 13.30 1.87 1.36
C GLU A 4 12.90 3.07 2.22
N ASN A 5 13.32 4.26 1.80
CA ASN A 5 12.93 5.51 2.46
C ASN A 5 11.44 5.79 2.24
N LYS A 6 10.70 6.18 3.30
CA LYS A 6 9.26 6.53 3.24
C LYS A 6 8.97 7.55 2.13
N LYS A 7 9.81 8.57 1.99
CA LYS A 7 9.69 9.59 0.92
C LYS A 7 9.79 9.01 -0.49
N VAL A 8 10.61 7.98 -0.71
CA VAL A 8 10.75 7.30 -2.01
C VAL A 8 9.51 6.46 -2.29
N ILE A 9 9.02 5.74 -1.27
CA ILE A 9 7.79 4.94 -1.35
C ILE A 9 6.59 5.82 -1.76
N LEU A 10 6.39 6.96 -1.08
CA LEU A 10 5.32 7.91 -1.40
C LEU A 10 5.38 8.45 -2.84
N LYS A 11 6.58 8.59 -3.41
CA LYS A 11 6.77 8.96 -4.82
C LYS A 11 6.42 7.80 -5.76
N LYS A 12 6.83 6.57 -5.43
CA LYS A 12 6.56 5.36 -6.22
C LYS A 12 5.08 5.02 -6.29
N ILE A 13 4.31 5.26 -5.23
CA ILE A 13 2.85 5.02 -5.21
C ILE A 13 2.14 5.74 -6.35
N LYS A 14 2.59 6.95 -6.73
CA LYS A 14 2.00 7.70 -7.87
C LYS A 14 2.18 7.00 -9.22
N ARG A 15 3.14 6.07 -9.32
CA ARG A 15 3.56 5.38 -10.55
C ARG A 15 3.30 3.87 -10.47
N LEU A 16 2.46 3.42 -9.53
CA LEU A 16 2.10 2.01 -9.46
C LEU A 16 1.37 1.59 -10.76
N PRO A 17 1.65 0.38 -11.26
CA PRO A 17 0.90 -0.18 -12.39
C PRO A 17 -0.58 -0.36 -12.02
N ASP A 18 -1.42 -0.56 -13.03
CA ASP A 18 -2.85 -0.83 -12.81
C ASP A 18 -3.07 -2.21 -12.19
N GLN A 19 -2.26 -3.20 -12.58
CA GLN A 19 -2.27 -4.53 -12.01
C GLN A 19 -1.17 -4.67 -10.94
N ILE A 20 -1.58 -5.10 -9.75
CA ILE A 20 -0.71 -5.30 -8.60
C ILE A 20 -1.04 -6.67 -8.02
N GLU A 21 -0.16 -7.66 -8.20
CA GLU A 21 -0.31 -8.95 -7.55
C GLU A 21 -0.15 -8.84 -6.03
N ASN A 22 0.91 -8.16 -5.58
CA ASN A 22 1.17 -7.95 -4.16
C ASN A 22 2.13 -6.79 -3.92
N TYR A 23 1.67 -5.74 -3.23
CA TYR A 23 2.49 -4.65 -2.77
C TYR A 23 2.34 -4.48 -1.26
N THR A 24 3.33 -4.96 -0.50
CA THR A 24 3.32 -4.91 0.97
C THR A 24 4.36 -3.93 1.49
N ILE A 25 3.94 -3.02 2.38
CA ILE A 25 4.82 -2.13 3.15
C ILE A 25 4.75 -2.56 4.62
N CYS A 26 5.88 -2.82 5.25
CA CYS A 26 5.97 -3.17 6.66
C CYS A 26 6.79 -2.16 7.47
N SER A 27 6.46 -2.04 8.75
CA SER A 27 7.31 -1.37 9.74
C SER A 27 8.69 -2.05 9.83
N PHE A 28 9.66 -1.38 10.46
CA PHE A 28 10.97 -1.97 10.71
C PHE A 28 10.90 -3.26 11.55
N LYS A 29 9.98 -3.32 12.52
CA LYS A 29 9.73 -4.49 13.36
C LYS A 29 8.86 -5.56 12.70
N LYS A 30 8.25 -5.24 11.55
CA LYS A 30 7.28 -6.07 10.80
C LYS A 30 6.03 -6.46 11.61
N ASP A 31 5.73 -5.69 12.65
CA ASP A 31 4.53 -5.81 13.49
C ASP A 31 3.30 -5.09 12.91
N ARG A 32 3.53 -4.23 11.90
CA ARG A 32 2.50 -3.42 11.25
C ARG A 32 2.74 -3.40 9.75
N SER A 33 1.69 -3.57 8.97
CA SER A 33 1.76 -3.70 7.52
C SER A 33 0.61 -3.02 6.78
N ILE A 34 0.89 -2.60 5.56
CA ILE A 34 -0.11 -2.17 4.58
C ILE A 34 0.11 -3.02 3.34
N LYS A 35 -0.90 -3.77 2.92
CA LYS A 35 -0.87 -4.62 1.73
C LYS A 35 -1.84 -4.09 0.70
N ALA A 36 -1.40 -3.99 -0.54
CA ALA A 36 -2.23 -3.63 -1.68
C ALA A 36 -2.14 -4.69 -2.77
N TYR A 37 -3.27 -4.96 -3.41
CA TYR A 37 -3.36 -5.86 -4.55
C TYR A 37 -4.59 -5.49 -5.39
N THR A 38 -4.63 -5.97 -6.62
CA THR A 38 -5.76 -5.75 -7.52
C THR A 38 -6.41 -7.05 -7.95
N GLN A 39 -7.70 -7.00 -8.20
CA GLN A 39 -8.46 -8.11 -8.77
C GLN A 39 -9.13 -7.65 -10.06
N ASN A 40 -8.87 -8.37 -11.16
CA ASN A 40 -9.57 -8.16 -12.41
C ASN A 40 -10.96 -8.81 -12.32
N THR A 41 -11.99 -8.03 -12.65
CA THR A 41 -13.37 -8.48 -12.76
C THR A 41 -13.91 -8.15 -14.14
N GLU A 42 -15.03 -8.76 -14.52
CA GLU A 42 -15.71 -8.46 -15.80
C GLU A 42 -16.06 -6.97 -15.96
N LYS A 43 -16.22 -6.24 -14.84
CA LYS A 43 -16.58 -4.82 -14.81
C LYS A 43 -15.36 -3.88 -14.70
N GLY A 44 -14.14 -4.42 -14.69
CA GLY A 44 -12.89 -3.65 -14.55
C GLY A 44 -12.02 -4.10 -13.38
N ILE A 45 -11.07 -3.26 -12.99
CA ILE A 45 -10.07 -3.54 -11.96
C ILE A 45 -10.57 -3.03 -10.60
N ILE A 46 -10.54 -3.90 -9.59
CA ILE A 46 -10.80 -3.54 -8.20
C ILE A 46 -9.47 -3.47 -7.45
N TYR A 47 -9.23 -2.37 -6.75
CA TYR A 47 -8.05 -2.14 -5.92
C TYR A 47 -8.38 -2.42 -4.46
N PHE A 48 -7.61 -3.31 -3.84
CA PHE A 48 -7.70 -3.63 -2.41
C PHE A 48 -6.54 -3.04 -1.64
N LEU A 49 -6.82 -2.56 -0.44
CA LEU A 49 -5.85 -2.00 0.48
C LEU A 49 -6.16 -2.48 1.90
N ASN A 50 -5.30 -3.33 2.43
CA ASN A 50 -5.43 -3.92 3.75
C ASN A 50 -4.41 -3.25 4.67
N GLU A 51 -4.89 -2.70 5.78
CA GLU A 51 -4.10 -2.24 6.92
C GLU A 51 -4.12 -3.34 7.97
N GLU A 52 -2.95 -3.80 8.39
CA GLU A 52 -2.78 -4.71 9.53
C GLU A 52 -1.87 -4.02 10.55
N GLY A 53 -2.48 -3.39 11.54
CA GLY A 53 -1.77 -2.45 12.40
C GLY A 53 -2.66 -1.92 13.50
N TYR A 54 -2.94 -0.61 13.49
CA TYR A 54 -3.78 0.01 14.51
C TYR A 54 -5.23 -0.47 14.47
N ASP A 55 -5.90 -0.33 13.32
CA ASP A 55 -7.35 -0.59 13.25
C ASP A 55 -7.72 -1.90 12.55
N THR A 56 -6.76 -2.54 11.85
CA THR A 56 -6.95 -3.76 11.05
C THR A 56 -8.16 -3.68 10.10
N GLN A 57 -8.01 -2.93 9.00
CA GLN A 57 -9.11 -2.61 8.08
C GLN A 57 -8.78 -2.96 6.63
N THR A 58 -9.81 -3.34 5.88
CA THR A 58 -9.71 -3.56 4.44
C THR A 58 -10.54 -2.51 3.71
N PHE A 59 -9.92 -1.85 2.74
CA PHE A 59 -10.56 -0.87 1.87
C PHE A 59 -10.59 -1.38 0.44
N MET A 60 -11.66 -1.05 -0.28
CA MET A 60 -11.89 -1.44 -1.67
C MET A 60 -12.18 -0.18 -2.49
N PHE A 61 -11.54 -0.07 -3.65
CA PHE A 61 -11.69 1.06 -4.56
C PHE A 61 -11.86 0.56 -5.99
N THR A 62 -12.71 1.25 -6.77
CA THR A 62 -12.79 1.10 -8.23
C THR A 62 -11.97 2.18 -8.94
N GLU A 63 -11.69 3.30 -8.27
CA GLU A 63 -10.91 4.41 -8.81
C GLU A 63 -9.47 4.42 -8.29
N LYS A 64 -8.50 4.39 -9.22
CA LYS A 64 -7.06 4.42 -8.92
C LYS A 64 -6.65 5.68 -8.13
N LYS A 65 -7.29 6.82 -8.41
CA LYS A 65 -6.97 8.10 -7.74
C LYS A 65 -7.30 8.07 -6.26
N GLU A 66 -8.45 7.48 -5.89
CA GLU A 66 -8.87 7.32 -4.50
C GLU A 66 -7.98 6.32 -3.77
N PHE A 67 -7.70 5.18 -4.41
CA PHE A 67 -6.75 4.19 -3.91
C PHE A 67 -5.39 4.81 -3.56
N HIS A 68 -4.79 5.59 -4.48
CA HIS A 68 -3.52 6.27 -4.22
C HIS A 68 -3.61 7.30 -3.09
N LYS A 69 -4.73 7.99 -2.94
CA LYS A 69 -4.95 8.98 -1.87
C LYS A 69 -5.03 8.28 -0.52
N GLN A 70 -5.82 7.20 -0.42
CA GLN A 70 -5.97 6.45 0.81
C GLN A 70 -4.66 5.77 1.20
N MET A 71 -3.96 5.14 0.27
CA MET A 71 -2.68 4.47 0.55
C MET A 71 -1.65 5.42 1.18
N LYS A 72 -1.54 6.65 0.67
CA LYS A 72 -0.65 7.67 1.28
C LYS A 72 -1.09 8.05 2.69
N LYS A 73 -2.40 8.24 2.89
CA LYS A 73 -2.96 8.58 4.20
C LYS A 73 -2.66 7.48 5.23
N LEU A 74 -2.85 6.22 4.84
CA LEU A 74 -2.54 5.08 5.71
C LEU A 74 -1.04 4.98 6.02
N ILE A 75 -0.16 5.17 5.04
CA ILE A 75 1.30 5.14 5.31
C ILE A 75 1.71 6.22 6.32
N GLU A 76 1.15 7.43 6.24
CA GLU A 76 1.45 8.48 7.21
C GLU A 76 0.86 8.19 8.59
N LYS A 77 -0.35 7.61 8.65
CA LYS A 77 -1.03 7.24 9.91
C LYS A 77 -0.35 6.05 10.60
N GLU A 78 -0.04 4.99 9.85
CA GLU A 78 0.55 3.75 10.34
C GLU A 78 2.03 3.93 10.67
N PHE A 79 2.74 4.74 9.89
CA PHE A 79 4.18 4.92 10.00
C PHE A 79 4.61 6.40 10.21
N PRO A 80 4.09 7.09 11.24
CA PRO A 80 4.27 8.53 11.39
C PRO A 80 5.75 8.90 11.59
N ARG A 81 6.47 8.16 12.45
CA ARG A 81 7.87 8.40 12.80
C ARG A 81 8.88 7.55 12.01
N SER A 82 8.41 6.72 11.07
CA SER A 82 9.31 5.83 10.33
C SER A 82 9.92 6.55 9.13
N HIS A 83 11.25 6.54 9.06
CA HIS A 83 11.99 7.10 7.93
C HIS A 83 12.23 6.05 6.84
N LYS A 84 12.36 4.79 7.24
CA LYS A 84 12.57 3.63 6.37
C LYS A 84 11.55 2.55 6.68
N LEU A 85 11.06 1.89 5.63
CA LEU A 85 10.06 0.84 5.70
C LEU A 85 10.47 -0.32 4.80
N TYR A 86 10.08 -1.54 5.16
CA TYR A 86 10.30 -2.70 4.31
C TYR A 86 9.22 -2.74 3.24
N VAL A 87 9.62 -3.01 2.00
CA VAL A 87 8.71 -3.12 0.86
C VAL A 87 8.89 -4.48 0.20
N HIS A 88 7.78 -5.13 -0.10
CA HIS A 88 7.69 -6.26 -1.00
C HIS A 88 6.79 -5.85 -2.16
N GLN A 89 7.22 -6.07 -3.39
CA GLN A 89 6.45 -5.71 -4.57
C GLN A 89 6.51 -6.85 -5.60
N GLN A 90 5.35 -7.20 -6.10
CA GLN A 90 5.08 -8.15 -7.16
C GLN A 90 3.92 -7.57 -7.97
N PHE A 91 4.10 -7.41 -9.27
CA PHE A 91 3.18 -6.73 -10.17
C PHE A 91 2.76 -7.68 -11.27
#